data_AF-A0A7S6VV69-F1
#
_entry.id   AF-A0A7S6VV69-F1
#
_cell.length_a   1.000
_cell.length_b   1.000
_cell.length_c   1.000
_cell.angle_alpha   90.00
_cell.angle_beta   90.00
_cell.angle_gamma   90.00
#
_symmetry.space_group_name_H-M   'P 1'
#
loop_
_entity.id
_entity.type
_entity.pdbx_description
1 polymer ?
#
loop_
_entity_poly.entity_id
_entity_poly.type
_entity_poly.pdbx_seq_one_letter_code
_entity_poly.pdbx_strand_id
1 'polypeptide(L)'
;MNEAFNQRIWSVQVGKNATHAQIIAKRQLREELETEMEKYLARGGQIKQAVNTQFQISHGTADQYNKRDCRCESCVNWAKSKGRIKG
;
A
#
# COMPACT_ATOMS: atom_id res chain seq x y z
N MET A 1 15.80 -4.87 51.35
CA MET A 1 15.11 -5.11 50.06
C MET A 1 15.75 -4.19 49.03
N ASN A 2 16.36 -4.73 47.97
CA ASN A 2 17.21 -3.94 47.06
C ASN A 2 16.34 -3.20 46.02
N GLU A 3 16.50 -1.88 45.92
CA GLU A 3 15.74 -1.02 45.00
C GLU A 3 15.86 -1.47 43.53
N ALA A 4 17.05 -1.92 43.12
CA ALA A 4 17.27 -2.45 41.77
C ALA A 4 16.47 -3.74 41.50
N PHE A 5 16.21 -4.54 42.53
CA PHE A 5 15.38 -5.74 42.40
C PHE A 5 13.90 -5.38 42.25
N ASN A 6 13.41 -4.40 43.03
CA ASN A 6 12.04 -3.92 42.92
C ASN A 6 11.76 -3.25 41.57
N GLN A 7 12.71 -2.49 41.03
CA GLN A 7 12.60 -1.90 39.69
C GLN A 7 12.48 -2.97 38.60
N ARG A 8 13.22 -4.08 38.71
CA ARG A 8 13.11 -5.20 37.76
C ARG A 8 11.75 -5.88 37.80
N ILE A 9 11.22 -6.14 39.00
CA ILE A 9 9.87 -6.71 39.17
C ILE A 9 8.82 -5.81 38.54
N TRP A 10 8.90 -4.50 38.79
CA TRP A 10 7.96 -3.53 38.24
C TRP A 10 8.01 -3.49 36.71
N SER A 11 9.19 -3.44 36.11
CA SER A 11 9.36 -3.43 34.65
C SER A 11 8.77 -4.67 33.98
N VAL A 12 8.93 -5.86 34.58
CA VAL A 12 8.32 -7.10 34.07
C VAL A 12 6.80 -7.04 34.15
N GLN A 13 6.24 -6.53 35.25
CA GLN A 13 4.80 -6.41 35.42
C GLN A 13 4.19 -5.42 34.40
N VAL A 14 4.84 -4.27 34.21
CA VAL A 14 4.42 -3.28 33.20
C VAL A 14 4.46 -3.88 31.80
N GLY A 15 5.52 -4.60 31.45
CA GLY A 15 5.63 -5.29 30.17
C GLY A 15 4.50 -6.28 29.94
N LYS A 16 4.21 -7.14 30.93
CA LYS A 16 3.10 -8.12 30.88
C LYS A 16 1.75 -7.43 30.71
N ASN A 17 1.49 -6.37 31.46
CA ASN A 17 0.24 -5.62 31.38
C ASN A 17 0.07 -4.97 29.99
N ALA A 18 1.15 -4.39 29.44
CA ALA A 18 1.14 -3.80 28.11
C ALA A 18 0.87 -4.85 27.02
N THR A 19 1.53 -6.01 27.09
CA THR A 19 1.27 -7.12 26.15
C THR A 19 -0.17 -7.60 26.24
N HIS A 20 -0.71 -7.75 27.45
CA HIS A 20 -2.09 -8.19 27.65
C HIS A 20 -3.10 -7.18 27.08
N ALA A 21 -2.91 -5.89 27.34
CA ALA A 21 -3.74 -4.83 26.78
C ALA A 21 -3.72 -4.84 25.24
N GLN A 22 -2.56 -5.03 24.63
CA GLN A 22 -2.43 -5.14 23.17
C GLN A 22 -3.16 -6.38 22.62
N ILE A 23 -3.13 -7.51 23.32
CA ILE A 23 -3.86 -8.71 22.91
C ILE A 23 -5.37 -8.46 22.95
N ILE A 24 -5.88 -7.84 24.01
CA ILE A 24 -7.31 -7.51 24.13
C ILE A 24 -7.73 -6.54 23.02
N ALA A 25 -6.99 -5.46 22.82
CA ALA A 25 -7.31 -4.47 21.78
C ALA A 25 -7.35 -5.11 20.38
N LYS A 26 -6.42 -6.03 20.08
CA LYS A 26 -6.41 -6.77 18.80
C LYS A 26 -7.61 -7.72 18.66
N ARG A 27 -8.08 -8.34 19.76
CA ARG A 27 -9.27 -9.19 19.74
C ARG A 27 -10.53 -8.36 19.46
N GLN A 28 -10.69 -7.25 20.18
CA GLN A 28 -11.82 -6.34 19.96
C GLN A 28 -11.85 -5.82 18.53
N LEU A 29 -10.71 -5.36 18.00
CA LEU A 29 -10.63 -4.89 16.62
C LEU A 29 -10.98 -5.99 15.60
N ARG A 30 -10.61 -7.25 15.86
CA ARG A 30 -10.98 -8.37 15.01
C ARG A 30 -12.50 -8.58 14.99
N GLU A 31 -13.14 -8.61 16.16
CA GLU A 31 -14.59 -8.79 16.29
C GLU A 31 -15.37 -7.66 15.60
N GLU A 32 -14.89 -6.42 15.76
CA GLU A 32 -15.45 -5.25 15.07
C GLU A 32 -15.34 -5.37 13.54
N LEU A 33 -14.16 -5.75 13.03
CA LEU A 33 -13.93 -5.91 11.60
C LEU A 33 -14.75 -7.06 11.00
N GLU A 34 -14.89 -8.17 11.73
CA GLU A 34 -15.73 -9.30 11.32
C GLU A 34 -17.20 -8.85 11.21
N THR A 35 -17.70 -8.12 12.21
CA THR A 35 -19.06 -7.54 12.20
C THR A 35 -19.28 -6.54 11.06
N GLU A 36 -18.34 -5.62 10.84
CA GLU A 36 -18.46 -4.63 9.76
C GLU A 36 -18.34 -5.28 8.37
N MET A 37 -17.54 -6.34 8.23
CA MET A 37 -17.46 -7.11 7.00
C MET A 37 -18.79 -7.82 6.70
N GLU A 38 -19.42 -8.44 7.70
CA GLU A 38 -20.75 -9.04 7.54
C GLU A 38 -21.79 -8.00 7.09
N LYS A 39 -21.81 -6.82 7.73
CA LYS A 39 -22.69 -5.70 7.33
C LYS A 39 -22.40 -5.23 5.90
N TYR A 40 -21.13 -5.11 5.52
CA TYR A 40 -20.72 -4.69 4.17
C TYR A 40 -21.26 -5.67 3.12
N LEU A 41 -21.07 -6.98 3.34
CA LEU A 41 -21.56 -8.03 2.45
C LEU A 41 -23.10 -8.07 2.39
N ALA A 42 -23.78 -7.96 3.53
CA ALA A 42 -25.25 -7.94 3.60
C ALA A 42 -25.87 -6.75 2.84
N ARG A 43 -25.17 -5.62 2.75
CA ARG A 43 -25.57 -4.44 1.96
C ARG A 43 -25.23 -4.58 0.46
N GLY A 44 -24.77 -5.74 0.00
CA GLY A 44 -24.38 -5.99 -1.38
C GLY A 44 -22.94 -5.61 -1.72
N GLY A 45 -22.11 -5.35 -0.71
CA GLY A 45 -20.68 -5.16 -0.88
C GLY A 45 -20.02 -6.39 -1.52
N GLN A 46 -19.05 -6.15 -2.39
CA GLN A 46 -18.32 -7.20 -3.09
C GLN A 46 -16.84 -7.14 -2.74
N ILE A 47 -16.24 -8.29 -2.42
CA ILE A 47 -14.79 -8.41 -2.29
C ILE A 47 -14.23 -8.67 -3.69
N LYS A 48 -13.40 -7.76 -4.19
CA LYS A 48 -12.74 -7.89 -5.49
C LYS A 48 -11.23 -8.00 -5.27
N GLN A 49 -10.59 -8.92 -5.99
CA GLN A 49 -9.14 -8.95 -6.03
C GLN A 49 -8.64 -7.65 -6.65
N ALA A 50 -7.68 -7.00 -6.00
CA ALA A 50 -6.99 -5.86 -6.58
C ALA A 50 -6.25 -6.34 -7.83
N VAL A 51 -6.67 -5.87 -9.00
CA VAL A 51 -5.96 -6.12 -10.25
C VAL A 51 -4.88 -5.06 -10.36
N ASN A 52 -3.61 -5.48 -10.32
CA ASN A 52 -2.51 -4.61 -10.69
C ASN A 52 -2.40 -4.58 -12.22
N THR A 53 -3.27 -3.80 -12.86
CA THR A 53 -3.13 -3.50 -14.28
C THR A 53 -1.95 -2.53 -14.42
N GLN A 54 -0.82 -3.06 -14.87
CA GLN A 54 0.25 -2.22 -15.39
C GLN A 54 -0.34 -1.39 -16.53
N PHE A 55 -0.38 -0.08 -16.36
CA PHE A 55 -0.86 0.83 -17.38
C PHE A 55 0.08 0.76 -18.58
N GLN A 56 -0.31 0.01 -19.61
CA GLN A 56 0.47 -0.12 -20.84
C GLN A 56 0.32 1.16 -21.65
N ILE A 57 1.38 1.97 -21.70
CA ILE A 57 1.42 3.15 -22.55
C ILE A 57 2.06 2.78 -23.88
N SER A 58 1.37 3.06 -24.98
CA SER A 58 1.96 2.93 -26.31
C SER A 58 3.03 4.01 -26.53
N HIS A 59 4.27 3.59 -26.67
CA HIS A 59 5.39 4.45 -27.07
C HIS A 59 5.45 4.61 -28.59
N GLY A 60 6.24 5.59 -29.07
CA GLY A 60 6.30 5.90 -30.50
C GLY A 60 5.08 6.66 -31.02
N THR A 61 4.44 7.48 -30.18
CA THR A 61 3.27 8.28 -30.55
C THR A 61 3.53 9.77 -30.33
N ALA A 62 2.73 10.62 -31.00
CA ALA A 62 2.86 12.07 -30.90
C ALA A 62 2.63 12.57 -29.47
N ASP A 63 1.65 12.02 -28.77
CA ASP A 63 1.34 12.42 -27.40
C ASP A 63 2.46 12.02 -26.45
N GLN A 64 3.02 10.83 -26.63
CA GLN A 64 4.09 10.35 -25.76
C GLN A 64 5.39 11.14 -25.95
N TYR A 65 5.71 11.54 -27.18
CA TYR A 65 6.89 12.37 -27.47
C TYR A 65 6.68 13.85 -27.11
N ASN A 66 5.55 14.46 -27.49
CA ASN A 66 5.36 15.91 -27.36
C ASN A 66 4.74 16.34 -26.03
N LYS A 67 3.76 15.59 -25.50
CA LYS A 67 3.03 15.97 -24.29
C LYS A 67 3.66 15.39 -23.03
N ARG A 68 4.17 14.16 -23.13
CA ARG A 68 4.79 13.45 -22.00
C ARG A 68 6.32 13.46 -22.03
N ASP A 69 6.90 14.15 -23.00
CA ASP A 69 8.35 14.32 -23.21
C ASP A 69 9.17 13.01 -23.13
N CYS A 70 8.58 11.90 -23.58
CA CYS A 70 9.24 10.60 -23.54
C CYS A 70 10.29 10.50 -24.64
N ARG A 71 11.54 10.20 -24.25
CA ARG A 71 12.69 10.08 -25.17
C ARG A 71 13.24 8.65 -25.28
N CYS A 72 12.42 7.64 -25.01
CA CYS A 72 12.81 6.27 -25.30
C CYS A 72 13.01 6.06 -26.82
N GLU A 73 13.70 4.99 -27.18
CA GLU A 73 14.07 4.68 -28.56
C GLU A 73 12.87 4.72 -29.52
N SER A 74 11.74 4.09 -29.18
CA SER A 74 10.53 4.09 -30.02
C SER A 74 9.97 5.50 -30.26
N CYS A 75 9.98 6.36 -29.23
CA CYS A 75 9.51 7.75 -29.34
C CYS A 75 10.47 8.61 -30.18
N VAL A 76 11.77 8.41 -30.03
CA VAL A 76 12.80 9.11 -30.82
C VAL A 76 12.74 8.66 -32.28
N ASN A 77 12.62 7.37 -32.54
CA ASN A 77 12.46 6.82 -33.90
C ASN A 77 11.19 7.33 -34.56
N TRP A 78 10.08 7.39 -33.82
CA TRP A 78 8.86 8.05 -34.29
C TRP A 78 9.15 9.51 -34.67
N ALA A 79 9.80 10.29 -33.80
CA ALA A 79 10.11 11.69 -34.06
C ALA A 79 11.02 11.88 -35.30
N LYS A 80 12.02 11.01 -35.49
CA LYS A 80 12.86 10.97 -36.70
C LYS A 80 12.03 10.66 -37.95
N SER A 81 11.18 9.63 -37.91
CA SER A 81 10.31 9.26 -39.05
C SER A 81 9.31 10.35 -39.43
N LYS A 82 8.94 11.23 -38.49
CA LYS A 82 8.07 12.39 -38.72
C LYS A 82 8.85 13.68 -39.02
N GLY A 83 10.17 13.62 -39.13
CA GLY A 83 11.03 14.77 -39.41
C GLY A 83 11.04 15.84 -38.31
N ARG A 84 10.64 15.50 -37.08
CA ARG A 84 10.60 16.43 -35.94
C ARG A 84 11.99 16.74 -35.39
N ILE A 85 12.92 15.79 -35.55
CA ILE A 85 14.31 15.91 -35.17
C ILE A 85 15.19 15.37 -36.30
N LYS A 86 16.40 15.93 -36.43
CA LYS A 86 17.37 15.43 -37.41
C LYS A 86 17.97 14.11 -36.91
N GLY A 87 18.13 13.19 -37.86
CA GLY A 87 18.59 11.82 -37.64
C GLY A 87 20.06 11.74 -37.27
#